data_AF-A0A7X5EZK2-F1
#
_entry.id   AF-A0A7X5EZK2-F1
#
_cell.length_a   1.000
_cell.length_b   1.000
_cell.length_c   1.000
_cell.angle_alpha   90.00
_cell.angle_beta   90.00
_cell.angle_gamma   90.00
#
_symmetry.space_group_name_H-M   'P 1'
#
loop_
_entity.id
_entity.type
_entity.pdbx_description
1 polymer ?
#
loop_
_entity_poly.entity_id
_entity_poly.type
_entity_poly.pdbx_seq_one_letter_code
_entity_poly.pdbx_strand_id
1 'polypeptide(L)'
;MAADIVNLRQARKQRDRKDREATAEANRVRYGRSKADRKLAEAREEIARRHLDGHRLADGDPAATSPAADTVTPGASGPDS
;
A
#
# COMPACT_ATOMS: atom_id res chain seq x y z
N MET A 1 50.23 -25.57 0.12
CA MET A 1 48.93 -24.86 0.26
C MET A 1 47.85 -25.80 -0.21
N ALA A 2 46.75 -25.94 0.54
CA ALA A 2 45.63 -26.80 0.14
C ALA A 2 44.64 -26.00 -0.71
N ALA A 3 44.05 -26.64 -1.73
CA ALA A 3 42.95 -26.06 -2.49
C ALA A 3 41.63 -26.53 -1.86
N ASP A 4 40.81 -25.60 -1.38
CA ASP A 4 39.52 -25.94 -0.79
C ASP A 4 38.53 -26.42 -1.87
N ILE A 5 38.21 -27.72 -1.84
CA ILE A 5 37.26 -28.33 -2.78
C ILE A 5 35.83 -27.97 -2.36
N VAL A 6 35.37 -26.81 -2.79
CA VAL A 6 34.04 -26.30 -2.45
C VAL A 6 32.93 -27.08 -3.17
N ASN A 7 32.04 -27.73 -2.41
CA ASN A 7 30.95 -28.51 -2.99
C ASN A 7 29.83 -27.60 -3.54
N LEU A 8 29.92 -27.29 -4.84
CA LEU A 8 28.96 -26.42 -5.54
C LEU A 8 27.51 -26.94 -5.56
N ARG A 9 27.27 -28.23 -5.30
CA ARG A 9 25.90 -28.79 -5.17
C ARG A 9 25.30 -28.45 -3.81
N GLN A 10 26.10 -28.56 -2.74
CA GLN A 10 25.69 -28.14 -1.40
C GLN A 10 25.49 -26.63 -1.32
N ALA A 11 26.40 -25.84 -1.92
CA ALA A 11 26.28 -24.38 -1.98
C ALA A 11 24.98 -23.92 -2.67
N ARG A 12 24.62 -24.52 -3.82
CA ARG A 12 23.34 -24.28 -4.51
C ARG A 12 22.14 -24.64 -3.63
N LYS A 13 22.11 -25.85 -3.06
CA LYS A 13 21.02 -26.30 -2.17
C LYS A 13 20.83 -25.38 -0.94
N GLN A 14 21.92 -24.83 -0.39
CA GLN A 14 21.82 -23.85 0.70
C GLN A 14 21.22 -22.52 0.23
N ARG A 15 21.56 -22.06 -0.98
CA ARG A 15 21.00 -20.85 -1.58
C ARG A 15 19.49 -21.01 -1.82
N ASP A 16 19.09 -22.08 -2.50
CA ASP A 16 17.67 -22.40 -2.75
C ASP A 16 16.86 -22.49 -1.45
N ARG A 17 17.46 -22.99 -0.36
CA ARG A 17 16.82 -23.07 0.95
C ARG A 17 16.63 -21.68 1.57
N LYS A 18 17.65 -20.82 1.54
CA LYS A 18 17.56 -19.43 2.05
C LYS A 18 16.51 -18.62 1.30
N ASP A 19 16.44 -18.76 -0.02
CA ASP A 19 15.46 -18.05 -0.85
C ASP A 19 14.02 -18.50 -0.53
N ARG A 20 13.81 -19.79 -0.24
CA ARG A 20 12.53 -20.34 0.25
C ARG A 20 12.18 -19.88 1.66
N GLU A 21 13.17 -19.77 2.56
CA GLU A 21 12.97 -19.29 3.93
C GLU A 21 12.60 -17.79 3.93
N ALA A 22 13.29 -16.96 3.14
CA ALA A 22 12.99 -15.53 2.98
C ALA A 22 11.61 -15.27 2.34
N THR A 23 11.24 -16.05 1.31
CA THR A 23 9.89 -15.94 0.72
C THR A 23 8.81 -16.44 1.66
N ALA A 24 9.05 -17.50 2.43
CA ALA A 24 8.13 -17.95 3.47
C ALA A 24 7.97 -16.91 4.59
N GLU A 25 9.04 -16.23 5.00
CA GLU A 25 8.99 -15.15 6.00
C GLU A 25 8.23 -13.92 5.49
N ALA A 26 8.53 -13.44 4.27
CA ALA A 26 7.75 -12.39 3.62
C ALA A 26 6.26 -12.76 3.51
N ASN A 27 5.95 -14.03 3.23
CA ASN A 27 4.58 -14.53 3.18
C ASN A 27 3.94 -14.67 4.58
N ARG A 28 4.70 -14.96 5.65
CA ARG A 28 4.19 -14.89 7.04
C ARG A 28 3.89 -13.46 7.45
N VAL A 29 4.70 -12.47 7.05
CA VAL A 29 4.41 -11.06 7.31
C VAL A 29 3.16 -10.59 6.54
N ARG A 30 3.05 -10.96 5.25
CA ARG A 30 1.93 -10.55 4.37
C ARG A 30 0.62 -11.30 4.62
N TYR A 31 0.68 -12.59 4.95
CA TYR A 31 -0.48 -13.51 5.00
C TYR A 31 -0.62 -14.27 6.32
N GLY A 32 0.32 -14.14 7.26
CA GLY A 32 0.25 -14.77 8.59
C GLY A 32 -0.73 -14.10 9.55
N ARG A 33 -1.29 -12.94 9.19
CA ARG A 33 -2.57 -12.47 9.76
C ARG A 33 -3.70 -13.20 9.04
N SER A 34 -4.47 -14.02 9.78
CA SER A 34 -5.58 -14.76 9.19
C SER A 34 -6.62 -13.81 8.59
N LYS A 35 -7.51 -14.32 7.74
CA LYS A 35 -8.64 -13.52 7.23
C LYS A 35 -9.52 -12.99 8.38
N ALA A 36 -9.63 -13.75 9.48
CA ALA A 36 -10.37 -13.33 10.67
C ALA A 36 -9.67 -12.17 11.38
N ASP A 37 -8.36 -12.27 11.61
CA ASP A 37 -7.59 -11.21 12.30
C ASP A 37 -7.58 -9.90 11.51
N ARG A 38 -7.48 -9.97 10.17
CA ARG A 38 -7.58 -8.80 9.29
C ARG A 38 -8.95 -8.14 9.37
N LYS A 39 -10.03 -8.91 9.19
CA LYS A 39 -11.40 -8.38 9.30
C LYS A 39 -11.68 -7.78 10.69
N LEU A 40 -11.13 -8.38 11.74
CA LEU A 40 -11.27 -7.92 13.12
C LEU A 40 -10.47 -6.63 13.38
N ALA A 41 -9.29 -6.49 12.78
CA ALA A 41 -8.54 -5.23 12.79
C ALA A 41 -9.25 -4.12 11.99
N GLU A 42 -9.70 -4.42 10.76
CA GLU A 42 -10.47 -3.50 9.90
C GLU A 42 -11.73 -2.99 10.60
N ALA A 43 -12.49 -3.88 11.26
CA ALA A 43 -13.68 -3.50 12.04
C ALA A 43 -13.34 -2.60 13.24
N ARG A 44 -12.22 -2.85 13.94
CA ARG A 44 -11.73 -1.97 15.02
C ARG A 44 -11.31 -0.60 14.48
N GLU A 45 -10.64 -0.55 13.34
CA GLU A 45 -10.26 0.71 12.67
C GLU A 45 -11.46 1.48 12.13
N GLU A 46 -12.52 0.81 11.66
CA GLU A 46 -13.78 1.43 11.26
C GLU A 46 -14.55 2.01 12.45
N ILE A 47 -14.63 1.27 13.57
CA ILE A 47 -15.21 1.77 14.84
C ILE A 47 -14.40 2.97 15.35
N ALA A 48 -13.07 2.87 15.38
CA ALA A 48 -12.20 3.97 15.83
C ALA A 48 -12.36 5.22 14.94
N ARG A 49 -12.40 5.07 13.61
CA ARG A 49 -12.68 6.18 12.68
C ARG A 49 -14.03 6.82 12.96
N ARG A 50 -15.12 6.03 13.07
CA ARG A 50 -16.45 6.56 13.41
C ARG A 50 -16.49 7.31 14.73
N HIS A 51 -15.77 6.85 15.76
CA HIS A 51 -15.65 7.59 17.01
C HIS A 51 -14.89 8.91 16.82
N LEU A 52 -13.77 8.92 16.10
CA LEU A 52 -13.00 10.14 15.82
C LEU A 52 -13.80 11.13 14.97
N ASP A 53 -14.52 10.67 13.94
CA ASP A 53 -15.38 11.49 13.10
C ASP A 53 -16.57 12.06 13.88
N GLY A 54 -17.20 11.26 14.77
CA GLY A 54 -18.27 11.72 15.65
C GLY A 54 -17.82 12.67 16.77
N HIS A 55 -16.52 12.71 17.07
CA HIS A 55 -15.91 13.67 18.00
C HIS A 55 -15.15 14.80 17.29
N ARG A 56 -15.24 14.88 15.95
CA ARG A 56 -14.64 15.95 15.17
C ARG A 56 -15.47 17.22 15.29
N LEU A 57 -15.12 18.05 16.28
CA LEU A 57 -15.58 19.43 16.31
C LEU A 57 -15.10 20.13 15.03
N ALA A 58 -16.02 20.81 14.33
CA ALA A 58 -15.73 21.53 13.10
C ALA A 58 -15.04 22.86 13.42
N ASP A 59 -13.80 22.79 13.90
CA ASP A 59 -12.96 23.96 14.16
C ASP A 59 -12.49 24.59 12.84
N GLY A 60 -13.36 25.43 12.28
CA GLY A 60 -13.06 26.35 11.18
C GLY A 60 -13.43 25.86 9.79
N ASP A 61 -14.66 26.16 9.36
CA ASP A 61 -14.88 26.54 7.95
C ASP A 61 -14.68 28.06 7.86
N PRO A 62 -13.68 28.52 7.08
CA PRO A 62 -13.97 29.62 6.16
C PRO A 62 -13.26 29.48 4.80
N ALA A 63 -13.93 28.80 3.86
CA ALA A 63 -13.89 29.05 2.40
C ALA A 63 -12.61 28.72 1.57
N ALA A 64 -12.84 28.61 0.24
CA ALA A 64 -11.90 28.38 -0.87
C ALA A 64 -11.29 26.94 -0.94
N THR A 65 -11.23 26.22 -2.07
CA THR A 65 -11.35 26.52 -3.52
C THR A 65 -11.77 25.23 -4.25
N SER A 66 -12.67 25.14 -5.24
CA SER A 66 -13.71 26.03 -5.79
C SER A 66 -14.73 25.19 -6.60
N PRO A 67 -15.95 25.67 -6.87
CA PRO A 67 -16.90 25.03 -7.78
C PRO A 67 -16.60 25.36 -9.26
N ALA A 68 -17.16 24.56 -10.18
CA ALA A 68 -17.13 24.70 -11.64
C ALA A 68 -15.75 24.48 -12.33
N ALA A 69 -15.51 23.23 -12.73
CA ALA A 69 -14.82 22.91 -13.97
C ALA A 69 -15.85 22.28 -14.93
N ASP A 70 -16.78 23.10 -15.42
CA ASP A 70 -17.73 22.69 -16.44
C ASP A 70 -16.99 22.53 -17.78
N THR A 71 -17.25 21.44 -18.50
CA THR A 71 -16.45 21.06 -19.66
C THR A 71 -16.86 21.83 -20.91
N VAL A 72 -16.13 22.90 -21.24
CA VAL A 72 -16.23 23.57 -22.55
C VAL A 72 -14.93 23.37 -23.34
N THR A 73 -15.02 22.54 -24.38
CA THR A 73 -13.98 22.27 -25.37
C THR A 73 -13.55 23.56 -26.10
N PRO A 74 -12.25 23.79 -26.37
CA PRO A 74 -11.79 25.01 -27.03
C PRO A 74 -12.20 25.06 -28.50
N GLY A 75 -13.18 25.90 -28.82
CA GLY A 75 -13.59 26.23 -30.18
C GLY A 75 -12.96 27.52 -30.70
N ALA A 76 -12.03 27.39 -31.65
CA ALA A 76 -11.52 28.37 -32.61
C ALA A 76 -11.48 29.88 -32.25
N SER A 77 -10.25 30.41 -32.31
CA SER A 77 -9.92 31.83 -32.41
C SER A 77 -10.66 32.57 -33.53
N GLY A 78 -11.32 33.68 -33.18
CA GLY A 78 -11.27 34.94 -33.94
C GLY A 78 -12.29 35.16 -35.07
N PRO A 79 -13.17 36.17 -34.96
CA PRO A 79 -13.79 36.82 -36.11
C PRO A 79 -12.87 37.89 -36.76
N ASP A 80 -13.26 38.32 -37.96
CA ASP A 80 -12.88 39.53 -38.70
C ASP A 80 -11.50 39.60 -39.39
N SER A 81 -11.44 39.03 -40.61
CA SER A 81 -11.08 39.75 -41.85
C SER A 81 -11.69 39.04 -43.07
#